data_AF-A0A353BJB9-F1
#
_entry.id   AF-A0A353BJB9-F1
#
_cell.length_a   1.000
_cell.length_b   1.000
_cell.length_c   1.000
_cell.angle_alpha   90.00
_cell.angle_beta   90.00
_cell.angle_gamma   90.00
#
_symmetry.space_group_name_H-M   'P 1'
#
loop_
_entity.id
_entity.type
_entity.pdbx_description
1 polymer ?
#
loop_
_entity_poly.entity_id
_entity_poly.type
_entity_poly.pdbx_seq_one_letter_code
_entity_poly.pdbx_strand_id
1 'polypeptide(L)'
;MTGVSYPWRDNLLAGLFRRFLFTRYQGRSKLGNLALGLIQGLAMPDRAFARPFKLIVEPAGLCNLACPLCPTGRVADGRAVKIMPLALLRRAVDELGPWLYEVWLYNWGEPLLNPELFKMIAYCAERNIRTVVS
;
A
#
# COMPACT_ATOMS: atom_id res chain seq x y z
N MET A 1 31.87 15.09 3.38
CA MET A 1 30.74 14.54 2.62
C MET A 1 30.35 13.21 3.26
N THR A 2 29.54 13.28 4.31
CA THR A 2 29.19 12.11 5.12
C THR A 2 28.22 11.23 4.34
N GLY A 3 28.68 10.04 3.94
CA GLY A 3 27.85 9.02 3.33
C GLY A 3 26.80 8.56 4.34
N VAL A 4 25.59 9.13 4.25
CA VAL A 4 24.43 8.64 4.99
C VAL A 4 24.15 7.24 4.45
N SER A 5 24.54 6.22 5.22
CA SER A 5 24.12 4.84 4.99
C SER A 5 22.64 4.76 5.32
N TYR A 6 21.81 4.77 4.29
CA TYR A 6 20.38 4.57 4.45
C TYR A 6 20.11 3.09 4.74
N PRO A 7 19.36 2.72 5.81
CA PRO A 7 19.07 1.33 6.17
C PRO A 7 18.33 0.52 5.08
N TRP A 8 17.71 1.21 4.12
CA TRP A 8 17.07 0.61 2.94
C TRP A 8 18.03 0.34 1.76
N ARG A 9 19.32 0.70 1.86
CA ARG A 9 20.37 0.29 0.90
C ARG A 9 20.94 -1.09 1.19
N ASP A 10 20.58 -1.72 2.31
CA ASP A 10 20.95 -3.12 2.56
C ASP A 10 20.26 -4.03 1.54
N ASN A 11 21.04 -4.98 0.99
CA ASN A 11 20.69 -5.94 -0.06
C ASN A 11 19.19 -5.94 -0.41
N LEU A 12 18.82 -5.23 -1.48
CA LEU A 12 17.46 -5.20 -2.02
C LEU A 12 16.88 -6.63 -2.07
N LEU A 13 17.72 -7.59 -2.47
CA LEU A 13 17.47 -9.02 -2.38
C LEU A 13 17.13 -9.48 -0.96
N ALA A 14 17.96 -9.27 0.06
CA ALA A 14 17.64 -9.64 1.44
C ALA A 14 16.32 -9.00 1.95
N GLY A 15 16.06 -7.73 1.60
CA GLY A 15 14.81 -7.03 1.90
C GLY A 15 13.58 -7.66 1.24
N LEU A 16 13.68 -8.03 -0.05
CA LEU A 16 12.64 -8.72 -0.80
C LEU A 16 12.46 -10.18 -0.35
N PHE A 17 13.56 -10.88 -0.04
CA PHE A 17 13.59 -12.25 0.46
C PHE A 17 12.87 -12.36 1.80
N ARG A 18 13.17 -11.47 2.75
CA ARG A 18 12.53 -11.50 4.07
C ARG A 18 11.07 -11.06 4.03
N ARG A 19 10.72 -10.12 3.14
CA ARG A 19 9.41 -9.45 3.17
C ARG A 19 8.36 -10.08 2.26
N PHE A 20 8.79 -10.78 1.21
CA PHE A 20 7.86 -11.38 0.24
C PHE A 20 8.03 -12.89 0.17
N LEU A 21 9.24 -13.44 -0.03
CA LEU A 21 9.43 -14.86 -0.40
C LEU A 21 8.89 -15.91 0.60
N PHE A 22 8.82 -15.59 1.90
CA PHE A 22 8.26 -16.49 2.93
C PHE A 22 6.92 -16.05 3.51
N THR A 23 6.19 -15.15 2.84
CA THR A 23 4.86 -14.77 3.29
C THR A 23 3.80 -15.75 2.78
N ARG A 24 2.76 -16.02 3.57
CA ARG A 24 1.59 -16.82 3.12
C ARG A 24 0.86 -16.21 1.91
N TYR A 25 1.13 -14.94 1.61
CA TYR A 25 0.47 -14.14 0.58
C TYR A 25 1.01 -14.36 -0.83
N GLN A 26 1.80 -15.41 -1.03
CA GLN A 26 2.39 -15.77 -2.32
C GLN A 26 1.36 -16.35 -3.31
N GLY A 27 1.61 -16.13 -4.60
CA GLY A 27 0.79 -16.65 -5.70
C GLY A 27 1.54 -16.55 -7.03
N ARG A 28 1.16 -17.34 -8.04
CA ARG A 28 1.87 -17.42 -9.33
C ARG A 28 1.99 -16.06 -10.02
N SER A 29 0.88 -15.33 -10.11
CA SER A 29 0.85 -13.98 -10.69
C SER A 29 1.66 -12.96 -9.90
N LYS A 30 1.69 -13.10 -8.57
CA LYS A 30 2.45 -12.22 -7.67
C LYS A 30 3.96 -12.44 -7.79
N LEU A 31 4.40 -13.70 -7.81
CA LEU A 31 5.81 -14.06 -8.03
C LEU A 31 6.31 -13.62 -9.41
N GLY A 32 5.51 -13.86 -10.45
CA GLY A 32 5.83 -13.38 -11.80
C GLY A 32 5.96 -11.86 -11.85
N ASN A 33 5.03 -11.14 -11.21
CA ASN A 33 5.10 -9.69 -11.13
C ASN A 33 6.27 -9.18 -10.28
N LEU A 34 6.64 -9.89 -9.22
CA LEU A 34 7.82 -9.58 -8.42
C LEU A 34 9.09 -9.68 -9.26
N ALA A 35 9.25 -10.76 -10.03
CA ALA A 35 10.38 -10.94 -10.94
C ALA A 35 10.43 -9.82 -11.99
N LEU A 36 9.28 -9.49 -12.60
CA LEU A 36 9.18 -8.35 -13.53
C LEU A 36 9.56 -7.03 -12.84
N GLY A 37 9.14 -6.81 -11.59
CA GLY A 37 9.49 -5.63 -10.81
C GLY A 37 10.99 -5.53 -10.50
N LEU A 38 11.66 -6.66 -10.25
CA LEU A 38 13.11 -6.72 -10.08
C LEU A 38 13.83 -6.36 -11.38
N ILE A 39 13.41 -6.95 -12.50
CA ILE A 39 13.98 -6.65 -13.83
C ILE A 39 13.75 -5.17 -14.16
N GLN A 40 12.56 -4.64 -13.89
CA GLN A 40 12.24 -3.22 -14.09
C GLN A 40 13.14 -2.32 -13.24
N GLY A 41 13.38 -2.66 -11.97
CA GLY A 41 14.26 -1.89 -11.10
C GLY A 41 15.74 -1.93 -11.50
N LEU A 42 16.18 -2.99 -12.17
CA LEU A 42 17.54 -3.11 -12.72
C LEU A 42 17.68 -2.39 -14.08
N ALA A 43 16.69 -2.54 -14.97
CA ALA A 43 16.71 -1.97 -16.30
C ALA A 43 16.36 -0.49 -16.33
N MET A 44 15.61 0.00 -15.32
CA MET A 44 15.14 1.38 -15.20
C MET A 44 14.59 1.95 -16.52
N PRO A 45 13.61 1.27 -17.16
CA PRO A 45 13.05 1.72 -18.42
C PRO A 45 12.26 3.02 -18.26
N ASP A 46 12.05 3.73 -19.36
CA ASP A 46 11.21 4.92 -19.44
C ASP A 46 9.72 4.63 -19.17
N ARG A 47 9.30 3.37 -19.37
CA ARG A 47 7.93 2.90 -19.13
C ARG A 47 7.91 1.70 -18.20
N ALA A 48 7.05 1.76 -17.18
CA ALA A 48 6.82 0.65 -16.28
C ALA A 48 6.01 -0.48 -16.97
N PHE A 49 6.49 -1.71 -16.84
CA PHE A 49 5.81 -2.91 -17.32
C PHE A 49 5.36 -3.85 -16.20
N ALA A 50 5.99 -3.77 -15.01
CA ALA A 50 5.53 -4.46 -13.81
C ALA A 50 4.28 -3.78 -13.25
N ARG A 51 3.39 -4.58 -12.67
CA ARG A 51 2.19 -4.11 -11.97
C ARG A 51 2.54 -3.72 -10.51
N PRO A 52 1.75 -2.85 -9.88
CA PRO A 52 1.93 -2.52 -8.47
C PRO A 52 1.84 -3.77 -7.59
N PHE A 53 2.83 -3.96 -6.72
CA PHE A 53 2.80 -5.01 -5.69
C PHE A 53 2.27 -4.51 -4.33
N LYS A 54 2.15 -3.19 -4.18
CA LYS A 54 1.60 -2.51 -3.00
C LYS A 54 0.61 -1.45 -3.45
N LEU A 55 -0.50 -1.36 -2.72
CA LEU A 55 -1.49 -0.30 -2.87
C LEU A 55 -1.60 0.47 -1.55
N ILE A 56 -1.64 1.80 -1.61
CA ILE A 56 -1.94 2.66 -0.46
C ILE A 56 -3.26 3.34 -0.76
N VAL A 57 -4.23 3.19 0.14
CA VAL A 57 -5.54 3.84 0.06
C VAL A 57 -5.83 4.54 1.37
N GLU A 58 -6.68 5.56 1.30
CA GLU A 58 -7.10 6.34 2.46
C GLU A 58 -8.57 6.04 2.76
N PRO A 59 -8.88 5.17 3.76
CA PRO A 59 -10.25 4.79 4.06
C PRO A 59 -11.10 5.95 4.57
N ALA A 60 -10.49 6.89 5.29
CA ALA A 60 -11.14 8.07 5.81
C ALA A 60 -10.23 9.29 5.61
N GLY A 61 -10.78 10.35 5.02
CA GLY A 61 -10.11 11.63 4.81
C GLY A 61 -10.15 12.59 6.00
N LEU A 62 -10.60 12.12 7.16
CA LEU A 62 -10.69 12.87 8.41
C LEU A 62 -9.93 12.18 9.53
N CYS A 63 -9.53 12.96 10.53
CA CYS A 63 -8.84 12.49 11.72
C CYS A 63 -9.42 13.19 12.95
N ASN A 64 -9.47 12.51 14.09
CA ASN A 64 -9.87 13.09 15.39
C ASN A 64 -8.73 13.87 16.08
N LEU A 65 -7.53 13.91 15.50
CA LEU A 65 -6.39 14.69 15.97
C LEU A 65 -6.16 15.94 15.10
N ALA A 66 -5.61 16.99 15.71
CA ALA A 66 -5.30 18.27 15.07
C ALA A 66 -3.78 18.54 15.01
N CYS A 67 -3.01 17.60 14.47
CA CYS A 67 -1.54 17.71 14.43
C CYS A 67 -1.09 18.92 13.59
N PRO A 68 -0.20 19.80 14.10
CA PRO A 68 0.15 21.08 13.45
C PRO A 68 0.94 20.95 12.14
N LEU A 69 1.50 19.76 11.87
CA LEU A 69 2.22 19.45 10.63
C LEU A 69 1.40 18.63 9.63
N CYS A 70 0.20 18.17 10.01
CA CYS A 70 -0.64 17.33 9.16
C CYS A 70 -1.64 18.19 8.36
N PRO A 71 -1.78 18.00 7.03
CA PRO A 71 -2.76 18.71 6.23
C PRO A 71 -4.20 18.43 6.66
N THR A 72 -4.51 17.20 7.14
CA THR A 72 -5.83 16.84 7.67
C THR A 72 -6.11 17.57 8.99
N GLY A 73 -5.12 17.62 9.89
CA GLY A 73 -5.26 18.26 11.21
C GLY A 73 -5.36 19.78 11.15
N ARG A 74 -4.75 20.42 10.13
CA ARG A 74 -4.86 21.86 9.88
C ARG A 74 -6.11 22.26 9.09
N VAL A 75 -6.91 21.28 8.65
CA VAL A 75 -8.02 21.50 7.71
C VAL A 75 -7.56 22.36 6.53
N ALA A 76 -6.42 21.97 5.93
CA ALA A 76 -5.83 22.75 4.84
C ALA A 76 -6.85 22.93 3.72
N ASP A 77 -7.00 24.19 3.26
CA ASP A 77 -7.99 24.58 2.28
C ASP A 77 -7.93 23.67 1.03
N GLY A 78 -9.06 23.05 0.69
CA GLY A 78 -9.20 22.21 -0.50
C GLY A 78 -9.14 20.69 -0.29
N ARG A 79 -8.83 20.19 0.91
CA ARG A 79 -8.89 18.74 1.18
C ARG A 79 -10.34 18.28 1.40
N ALA A 80 -10.87 17.46 0.49
CA ALA A 80 -12.20 16.90 0.62
C ALA A 80 -12.26 15.87 1.76
N VAL A 81 -13.06 16.16 2.79
CA VAL A 81 -13.38 15.21 3.85
C VAL A 81 -14.36 14.17 3.31
N LYS A 82 -13.86 12.96 3.05
CA LYS A 82 -14.67 11.85 2.52
C LYS A 82 -14.35 10.55 3.24
N ILE A 83 -15.37 9.73 3.43
CA ILE A 83 -15.22 8.32 3.80
C ILE A 83 -15.24 7.50 2.52
N MET A 84 -14.21 6.67 2.31
CA MET A 84 -14.14 5.77 1.18
C MET A 84 -15.18 4.65 1.34
N PRO A 85 -16.12 4.47 0.39
CA PRO A 85 -17.02 3.34 0.44
C PRO A 85 -16.27 2.05 0.12
N LEU A 86 -16.65 0.94 0.75
CA LEU A 86 -16.10 -0.39 0.48
C LEU A 86 -16.10 -0.72 -1.03
N ALA A 87 -17.16 -0.35 -1.74
CA ALA A 87 -17.29 -0.59 -3.18
C ALA A 87 -16.13 -0.01 -4.00
N LEU A 88 -15.58 1.14 -3.61
CA LEU A 88 -14.44 1.74 -4.31
C LEU A 88 -13.16 0.92 -4.08
N LEU A 89 -12.92 0.49 -2.84
CA LEU A 89 -11.82 -0.41 -2.54
C LEU A 89 -11.94 -1.73 -3.31
N ARG A 90 -13.15 -2.29 -3.37
CA ARG A 90 -13.42 -3.55 -4.09
C ARG A 90 -12.98 -3.45 -5.55
N ARG A 91 -13.39 -2.38 -6.24
CA ARG A 91 -12.98 -2.15 -7.64
C ARG A 91 -11.46 -2.13 -7.81
N ALA A 92 -10.74 -1.38 -6.95
CA ALA A 92 -9.28 -1.31 -7.02
C ALA A 92 -8.61 -2.66 -6.72
N VAL A 93 -9.10 -3.38 -5.71
CA VAL A 93 -8.55 -4.67 -5.30
C VAL A 93 -8.91 -5.78 -6.29
N ASP A 94 -10.05 -5.73 -6.97
CA ASP A 94 -10.40 -6.70 -8.01
C ASP A 94 -9.54 -6.50 -9.26
N GLU A 95 -9.22 -5.26 -9.61
CA GLU A 95 -8.34 -4.94 -10.73
C GLU A 95 -6.89 -5.34 -10.45
N LEU A 96 -6.38 -5.04 -9.25
CA LEU A 96 -4.94 -5.18 -8.93
C LEU A 96 -4.60 -6.42 -8.09
N GLY A 97 -5.59 -7.04 -7.46
CA GLY A 97 -5.44 -8.14 -6.50
C GLY A 97 -4.55 -9.30 -6.94
N PRO A 98 -4.56 -9.73 -8.21
CA PRO A 98 -3.65 -10.78 -8.69
C PRO A 98 -2.15 -10.47 -8.48
N TRP A 99 -1.77 -9.21 -8.34
CA TRP A 99 -0.38 -8.76 -8.20
C TRP A 99 -0.04 -8.13 -6.85
N LEU A 100 -1.05 -7.75 -6.07
CA LEU A 100 -0.86 -7.10 -4.77
C LEU A 100 -0.41 -8.08 -3.69
N TYR A 101 0.68 -7.76 -3.02
CA TYR A 101 1.09 -8.40 -1.78
C TYR A 101 0.50 -7.71 -0.55
N GLU A 102 0.43 -6.38 -0.58
CA GLU A 102 -0.04 -5.59 0.55
C GLU A 102 -0.91 -4.39 0.15
N VAL A 103 -1.92 -4.11 0.97
CA VAL A 103 -2.76 -2.92 0.92
C VAL A 103 -2.60 -2.16 2.24
N TRP A 104 -2.17 -0.91 2.16
CA TRP A 104 -2.09 -0.01 3.31
C TRP A 104 -3.39 0.79 3.35
N LEU A 105 -4.11 0.64 4.45
CA LEU A 105 -5.40 1.26 4.71
C LEU A 105 -5.18 2.49 5.60
N TYR A 106 -4.28 3.39 5.22
CA TYR A 106 -3.98 4.63 5.93
C TYR A 106 -3.20 5.57 5.03
N ASN A 107 -3.25 6.86 5.35
CA ASN A 107 -2.43 7.89 4.75
C ASN A 107 -2.38 9.11 5.67
N TRP A 108 -3.30 10.06 5.51
CA TRP A 108 -3.37 11.29 6.32
C TRP A 108 -4.57 11.39 7.26
N GLY A 109 -5.59 10.55 7.09
CA GLY A 109 -6.73 10.46 8.01
C GLY A 109 -6.62 9.26 8.97
N GLU A 110 -7.62 9.13 9.84
CA GLU A 110 -7.73 8.04 10.82
C GLU A 110 -8.59 6.91 10.24
N PRO A 111 -8.00 5.78 9.84
CA PRO A 111 -8.74 4.70 9.19
C PRO A 111 -9.84 4.10 10.05
N LEU A 112 -9.69 4.11 11.39
CA LEU A 112 -10.69 3.57 12.31
C LEU A 112 -12.00 4.37 12.34
N LEU A 113 -12.02 5.58 11.76
CA LEU A 113 -13.24 6.36 11.58
C LEU A 113 -14.08 5.90 10.39
N ASN A 114 -13.57 4.98 9.54
CA ASN A 114 -14.39 4.36 8.50
C ASN A 114 -15.15 3.14 9.08
N PRO A 115 -16.49 3.16 9.15
CA PRO A 115 -17.28 2.05 9.72
C PRO A 115 -17.16 0.75 8.91
N GLU A 116 -16.70 0.82 7.66
CA GLU A 116 -16.50 -0.34 6.79
C GLU A 116 -15.06 -0.88 6.82
N LEU A 117 -14.14 -0.30 7.61
CA LEU A 117 -12.72 -0.68 7.64
C LEU A 117 -12.53 -2.20 7.84
N PHE A 118 -13.24 -2.81 8.79
CA PHE A 118 -13.11 -4.24 9.03
C PHE A 118 -13.58 -5.09 7.84
N LYS A 119 -14.60 -4.63 7.11
CA LYS A 119 -15.04 -5.27 5.86
C LYS A 119 -13.99 -5.11 4.75
N MET A 120 -13.31 -3.97 4.70
CA MET A 120 -12.18 -3.74 3.80
C MET A 120 -11.02 -4.71 4.09
N ILE A 121 -10.69 -4.89 5.36
CA ILE A 121 -9.66 -5.84 5.81
C ILE A 121 -10.04 -7.27 5.42
N ALA A 122 -11.27 -7.69 5.73
CA ALA A 122 -11.77 -9.02 5.38
C ALA A 122 -11.71 -9.26 3.86
N TYR A 123 -12.13 -8.28 3.06
CA TYR A 123 -12.11 -8.38 1.60
C TYR A 123 -10.71 -8.62 1.01
N CYS A 124 -9.71 -7.93 1.55
CA CYS A 124 -8.31 -8.12 1.17
C CYS A 124 -7.78 -9.49 1.64
N ALA A 125 -8.15 -9.91 2.86
CA ALA A 125 -7.74 -11.21 3.40
C ALA A 125 -8.26 -12.39 2.59
N GLU A 126 -9.53 -12.34 2.14
CA GLU A 126 -10.16 -13.33 1.24
C GLU A 126 -9.39 -13.51 -0.08
N ARG A 127 -8.69 -12.47 -0.53
CA ARG A 127 -7.87 -12.47 -1.76
C ARG A 127 -6.40 -12.77 -1.50
N ASN A 128 -6.07 -13.26 -0.30
CA ASN A 128 -4.71 -13.53 0.13
C ASN A 128 -3.80 -12.29 0.02
N ILE A 129 -4.29 -11.12 0.44
CA ILE A 129 -3.55 -9.85 0.45
C ILE A 129 -3.33 -9.42 1.90
N ARG A 130 -2.10 -9.02 2.24
CA ARG A 130 -1.77 -8.47 3.55
C ARG A 130 -2.36 -7.08 3.70
N THR A 131 -2.97 -6.77 4.83
CA THR A 131 -3.37 -5.39 5.16
C THR A 131 -2.46 -4.80 6.23
N VAL A 132 -2.24 -3.49 6.15
CA VAL A 132 -1.57 -2.70 7.18
C VAL A 132 -2.47 -1.51 7.53
N VAL A 133 -2.69 -1.30 8.82
CA VAL A 133 -3.43 -0.17 9.39
C VAL A 133 -2.48 0.52 10.37
N SER A 134 -2.53 1.85 10.43
CA SER A 134 -1.74 2.69 11.34
C SER A 134 -2.63 3.74 11.98
#